data_AF-A0A383W0H1-F1
#
_entry.id   AF-A0A383W0H1-F1
#
_cell.length_a   1.000
_cell.length_b   1.000
_cell.length_c   1.000
_cell.angle_alpha   90.00
_cell.angle_beta   90.00
_cell.angle_gamma   90.00
#
_symmetry.space_group_name_H-M   'P 1'
#
loop_
_entity.id
_entity.type
_entity.pdbx_description
1 polymer ?
#
loop_
_entity_poly.entity_id
_entity_poly.type
_entity_poly.pdbx_seq_one_letter_code
_entity_poly.pdbx_strand_id
1 'polypeptide(L)'
;MAALHPTLAEEQQARAAAVLDICIQRHYLAAKDAARLWASSRALQQLVSSRLSSALLLRSVAATAQAAAAGEDMHALRWLLRQPAVTPAMINQCSQQLLAIPGVPLAAAEALVGAGLQVQVTGQQLVAAAYKCFDWLGVWVQAVSAAGVPLEEWAADLPAELRQMCCWRLYGGLTREVIDQLLQDLTPARTADLLAVVFNMAGCGPPGSHLSDAEVMIPRLFLPPTSDAMAQLPAAAVEALLRLAVQVQGRTTNSIMVDYLPITISQLAELPAAAQLPTAVLVELTQWAVQLTGPGRLLLATSLLQLLAGRELTAEQLETLLSLLQGPAAAAAAAASKAYQSWRVPDGRSVMAWLASQPGAAAAAARLGLTAADVRDRAAAALLFGGQQEAAAGTAGGSASSGSGSSDPSDSSDDSDSSSDDSESSDRSLPETSDG
;
A
#
# COMPACT_ATOMS: atom_id res chain seq x y z
N MET A 1 35.28 64.65 5.23
CA MET A 1 34.60 63.39 4.86
C MET A 1 33.40 63.24 5.79
N ALA A 2 32.20 63.59 5.33
CA ALA A 2 30.99 63.41 6.12
C ALA A 2 30.60 61.92 6.06
N ALA A 3 30.67 61.23 7.20
CA ALA A 3 30.12 59.89 7.33
C ALA A 3 28.61 60.00 7.15
N LEU A 4 28.08 59.49 6.04
CA LEU A 4 26.65 59.31 5.84
C LEU A 4 26.18 58.31 6.90
N HIS A 5 25.49 58.81 7.91
CA HIS A 5 24.78 57.97 8.86
C HIS A 5 23.74 57.16 8.10
N PRO A 6 23.69 55.82 8.29
CA PRO A 6 22.67 55.01 7.66
C PRO A 6 21.29 55.53 8.05
N THR A 7 20.40 55.56 7.07
CA THR A 7 19.02 56.01 7.31
C THR A 7 18.31 54.99 8.20
N LEU A 8 17.33 55.44 8.99
CA LEU A 8 16.53 54.56 9.86
C LEU A 8 15.91 53.37 9.10
N ALA A 9 15.62 53.54 7.80
CA ALA A 9 15.15 52.50 6.91
C ALA A 9 16.20 51.40 6.66
N GLU A 10 17.48 51.77 6.48
CA GLU A 10 18.57 50.82 6.28
C GLU A 10 18.85 50.00 7.55
N GLU A 11 18.76 50.61 8.73
CA GLU A 11 18.88 49.90 10.00
C GLU A 11 17.73 48.90 10.23
N GLN A 12 16.49 49.29 9.89
CA GLN A 12 15.34 48.39 9.98
C GLN A 12 15.46 47.21 9.00
N GLN A 13 15.93 47.47 7.78
CA GLN A 13 16.15 46.42 6.78
C GLN A 13 17.26 45.45 7.20
N ALA A 14 18.35 45.95 7.78
CA ALA A 14 19.44 45.13 8.31
C ALA A 14 18.98 44.25 9.49
N ARG A 15 18.17 44.81 10.40
CA ARG A 15 17.58 44.02 11.51
C ARG A 15 16.63 42.95 11.01
N ALA A 16 15.75 43.27 10.06
CA ALA A 16 14.86 42.30 9.45
C ALA A 16 15.65 41.17 8.78
N ALA A 17 16.74 41.49 8.08
CA ALA A 17 17.63 40.49 7.49
C ALA A 17 18.28 39.57 8.53
N ALA A 18 18.82 40.13 9.61
CA ALA A 18 19.47 39.35 10.66
C ALA A 18 18.48 38.40 11.37
N VAL A 19 17.25 38.86 11.64
CA VAL A 19 16.20 38.01 12.22
C VAL A 19 15.84 36.88 11.26
N LEU A 20 15.73 37.18 9.96
CA LEU A 20 15.41 36.18 8.95
C LEU A 20 16.50 35.11 8.84
N ASP A 21 17.78 35.51 8.87
CA ASP A 21 18.92 34.58 8.87
C ASP A 21 18.89 33.66 10.10
N ILE A 22 18.55 34.18 11.28
CA ILE A 22 18.40 33.38 12.50
C ILE A 22 17.23 32.39 12.38
N CYS A 23 16.07 32.84 11.88
CA CYS A 23 14.91 31.97 11.67
C CYS A 23 15.21 30.83 10.68
N ILE A 24 15.88 31.15 9.59
CA ILE A 24 16.31 30.19 8.57
C ILE A 24 17.30 29.18 9.15
N GLN A 25 18.31 29.63 9.89
CA GLN A 25 19.37 28.75 10.41
C GLN A 25 18.95 27.91 11.62
N ARG A 26 18.15 28.47 12.55
CA ARG A 26 17.83 27.82 13.82
C ARG A 26 16.50 27.10 13.83
N HIS A 27 15.51 27.60 13.08
CA HIS A 27 14.12 27.14 13.22
C HIS A 27 13.60 26.38 12.02
N TYR A 28 14.41 26.17 10.97
CA TYR A 28 13.96 25.63 9.68
C TYR A 28 12.71 26.36 9.21
N LEU A 29 12.89 27.51 8.55
CA LEU A 29 11.76 28.29 8.03
C LEU A 29 10.85 27.39 7.19
N ALA A 30 9.71 26.99 7.76
CA ALA A 30 8.78 26.11 7.08
C ALA A 30 8.30 26.84 5.83
N ALA A 31 8.07 26.11 4.75
CA ALA A 31 7.65 26.71 3.49
C ALA A 31 6.36 27.52 3.61
N LYS A 32 5.47 27.11 4.52
CA LYS A 32 4.26 27.84 4.89
C LYS A 32 4.57 29.21 5.49
N ASP A 33 5.54 29.28 6.39
CA ASP A 33 5.97 30.53 7.03
C ASP A 33 6.70 31.42 6.01
N ALA A 34 7.51 30.83 5.14
CA ALA A 34 8.14 31.53 4.02
C ALA A 34 7.11 32.13 3.05
N ALA A 35 6.10 31.35 2.68
CA ALA A 35 5.01 31.79 1.81
C ALA A 35 4.16 32.90 2.47
N ARG A 36 3.85 32.78 3.76
CA ARG A 36 3.14 33.82 4.55
C ARG A 36 3.95 35.10 4.67
N LEU A 37 5.24 34.98 4.99
CA LEU A 37 6.17 36.12 5.04
C LEU A 37 6.23 36.85 3.69
N TRP A 38 6.30 36.14 2.56
CA TRP A 38 6.31 36.79 1.24
C TRP A 38 4.97 37.40 0.86
N ALA A 39 3.86 36.75 1.19
CA ALA A 39 2.53 37.31 0.91
C ALA A 39 2.30 38.63 1.66
N SER A 40 2.97 38.83 2.80
CA SER A 40 2.79 40.01 3.65
C SER A 40 3.47 41.30 3.14
N SER A 41 4.59 41.20 2.40
CA SER A 41 5.34 42.39 1.97
C SER A 41 6.33 42.15 0.83
N ARG A 42 6.33 43.07 -0.15
CA ARG A 42 7.26 43.07 -1.29
C ARG A 42 8.73 43.27 -0.88
N ALA A 43 8.97 44.02 0.19
CA ALA A 43 10.32 44.25 0.72
C ALA A 43 10.89 42.98 1.37
N LEU A 44 10.06 42.26 2.14
CA LEU A 44 10.42 40.95 2.68
C LEU A 44 10.61 39.92 1.57
N GLN A 45 9.79 39.95 0.53
CA GLN A 45 9.97 39.10 -0.65
C GLN A 45 11.34 39.28 -1.30
N GLN A 46 11.78 40.51 -1.55
CA GLN A 46 13.10 40.77 -2.13
C GLN A 46 14.24 40.32 -1.20
N LEU A 47 14.09 40.60 0.10
CA LEU A 47 15.10 40.26 1.10
C LEU A 47 15.27 38.75 1.23
N VAL A 48 14.17 38.00 1.34
CA VAL A 48 14.20 36.54 1.42
C VAL A 48 14.67 35.94 0.08
N SER A 49 14.24 36.48 -1.07
CA SER A 49 14.71 36.00 -2.39
C SER A 49 16.23 36.15 -2.54
N SER A 50 16.81 37.21 -1.99
CA SER A 50 18.26 37.43 -1.99
C SER A 50 19.04 36.52 -1.02
N ARG A 51 18.35 35.89 -0.06
CA ARG A 51 18.94 35.12 1.04
C ARG A 51 18.64 33.62 0.98
N LEU A 52 17.62 33.23 0.23
CA LEU A 52 17.36 31.84 -0.09
C LEU A 52 18.50 31.31 -0.97
N SER A 53 19.47 30.69 -0.33
CA SER A 53 20.40 29.82 -1.04
C SER A 53 19.61 28.72 -1.77
N SER A 54 20.14 28.24 -2.88
CA SER A 54 19.56 27.11 -3.60
C SER A 54 19.28 25.95 -2.66
N ALA A 55 20.21 25.60 -1.78
CA ALA A 55 20.04 24.55 -0.77
C ALA A 55 18.85 24.73 0.19
N LEU A 56 18.56 25.98 0.61
CA LEU A 56 17.41 26.27 1.48
C LEU A 56 16.09 26.18 0.71
N LEU A 57 16.05 26.69 -0.52
CA LEU A 57 14.90 26.53 -1.40
C LEU A 57 14.59 25.06 -1.65
N LEU A 58 15.61 24.23 -1.90
CA LEU A 58 15.44 22.77 -2.10
C LEU A 58 14.85 22.10 -0.86
N ARG A 59 15.38 22.41 0.34
CA ARG A 59 14.84 21.87 1.60
C ARG A 59 13.42 22.33 1.85
N SER A 60 13.10 23.59 1.58
CA SER A 60 11.75 24.11 1.71
C SER A 60 10.80 23.44 0.71
N VAL A 61 11.17 23.29 -0.56
CA VAL A 61 10.36 22.60 -1.58
C VAL A 61 10.13 21.13 -1.20
N ALA A 62 11.18 20.40 -0.78
CA ALA A 62 11.04 19.01 -0.32
C ALA A 62 10.14 18.90 0.91
N ALA A 63 10.33 19.76 1.92
CA ALA A 63 9.48 19.81 3.11
C ALA A 63 8.03 20.19 2.77
N THR A 64 7.81 21.10 1.82
CA THR A 64 6.45 21.46 1.38
C THR A 64 5.80 20.34 0.60
N ALA A 65 6.54 19.62 -0.24
CA ALA A 65 6.02 18.48 -0.97
C ALA A 65 5.59 17.37 0.00
N GLN A 66 6.36 17.13 1.06
CA GLN A 66 5.99 16.23 2.15
C GLN A 66 4.75 16.73 2.92
N ALA A 67 4.70 18.01 3.31
CA ALA A 67 3.54 18.58 3.99
C ALA A 67 2.28 18.62 3.10
N ALA A 68 2.46 18.80 1.79
CA ALA A 68 1.38 18.76 0.80
C ALA A 68 0.83 17.35 0.62
N ALA A 69 1.63 16.30 0.83
CA ALA A 69 1.15 14.92 0.88
C ALA A 69 0.17 14.67 2.05
N ALA A 70 0.28 15.44 3.13
CA ALA A 70 -0.69 15.46 4.22
C ALA A 70 -1.91 16.36 3.95
N GLY A 71 -2.01 16.98 2.77
CA GLY A 71 -3.13 17.82 2.34
C GLY A 71 -3.10 19.27 2.84
N GLU A 72 -2.07 19.69 3.57
CA GLU A 72 -2.10 20.97 4.30
C GLU A 72 -1.53 22.17 3.53
N ASP A 73 -0.68 21.99 2.50
CA ASP A 73 0.16 23.09 1.97
C ASP A 73 0.43 23.09 0.44
N MET A 74 -0.50 22.57 -0.38
CA MET A 74 -0.34 22.58 -1.86
C MET A 74 -0.16 23.99 -2.48
N HIS A 75 -0.77 25.02 -1.91
CA HIS A 75 -0.61 26.40 -2.38
C HIS A 75 0.82 26.92 -2.19
N ALA A 76 1.47 26.57 -1.08
CA ALA A 76 2.84 26.98 -0.80
C ALA A 76 3.81 26.32 -1.79
N LEU A 77 3.62 25.04 -2.12
CA LEU A 77 4.45 24.33 -3.09
C LEU A 77 4.33 24.93 -4.49
N ARG A 78 3.09 25.12 -4.99
CA ARG A 78 2.84 25.73 -6.31
C ARG A 78 3.43 27.13 -6.40
N TRP A 79 3.33 27.89 -5.32
CA TRP A 79 3.90 29.22 -5.27
C TRP A 79 5.44 29.18 -5.24
N LEU A 80 6.06 28.28 -4.48
CA LEU A 80 7.52 28.13 -4.43
C LEU A 80 8.09 27.80 -5.80
N LEU A 81 7.47 26.85 -6.51
CA LEU A 81 7.89 26.42 -7.85
C LEU A 81 7.75 27.52 -8.91
N ARG A 82 6.89 28.53 -8.68
CA ARG A 82 6.70 29.67 -9.60
C ARG A 82 7.64 30.85 -9.34
N GLN A 83 8.53 30.76 -8.34
CA GLN A 83 9.40 31.88 -8.05
C GLN A 83 10.48 32.05 -9.10
N PRO A 84 10.79 33.28 -9.54
CA PRO A 84 11.79 33.54 -10.58
C PRO A 84 13.21 33.09 -10.18
N ALA A 85 13.47 32.92 -8.88
CA ALA A 85 14.73 32.39 -8.37
C ALA A 85 14.84 30.85 -8.48
N VAL A 86 13.72 30.14 -8.70
CA VAL A 86 13.74 28.69 -8.91
C VAL A 86 14.11 28.42 -10.36
N THR A 87 15.34 27.97 -10.56
CA THR A 87 15.85 27.62 -11.89
C THR A 87 15.56 26.14 -12.20
N PRO A 88 15.46 25.75 -13.48
CA PRO A 88 15.36 24.34 -13.87
C PRO A 88 16.49 23.46 -13.32
N ALA A 89 17.69 24.02 -13.13
CA ALA A 89 18.82 23.32 -12.52
C ALA A 89 18.61 23.03 -11.01
N MET A 90 17.94 23.94 -10.29
CA MET A 90 17.56 23.72 -8.90
C MET A 90 16.45 22.66 -8.80
N ILE A 91 15.44 22.75 -9.67
CA ILE A 91 14.41 21.70 -9.75
C ILE A 91 15.09 20.34 -10.05
N ASN A 92 16.12 20.31 -10.90
CA ASN A 92 16.90 19.10 -11.18
C ASN A 92 17.62 18.53 -9.96
N GLN A 93 18.28 19.39 -9.18
CA GLN A 93 18.92 18.96 -7.94
C GLN A 93 17.89 18.44 -6.92
N CYS A 94 16.68 19.01 -6.94
CA CYS A 94 15.56 18.58 -6.12
C CYS A 94 14.90 17.30 -6.63
N SER A 95 14.99 17.00 -7.92
CA SER A 95 14.26 15.90 -8.57
C SER A 95 14.50 14.59 -7.84
N GLN A 96 15.74 14.19 -7.58
CA GLN A 96 16.07 12.96 -6.87
C GLN A 96 15.51 12.90 -5.44
N GLN A 97 15.45 14.05 -4.75
CA GLN A 97 14.87 14.14 -3.42
C GLN A 97 13.35 14.06 -3.45
N LEU A 98 12.72 14.69 -4.45
CA LEU A 98 11.27 14.64 -4.67
C LEU A 98 10.82 13.26 -5.14
N LEU A 99 11.61 12.62 -6.00
CA LEU A 99 11.46 11.23 -6.45
C LEU A 99 11.61 10.24 -5.29
N ALA A 100 12.31 10.60 -4.22
CA ALA A 100 12.42 9.79 -3.01
C ALA A 100 11.25 9.99 -2.04
N ILE A 101 10.32 10.93 -2.29
CA ILE A 101 9.13 11.13 -1.44
C ILE A 101 8.06 10.11 -1.87
N PRO A 102 7.65 9.18 -0.99
CA PRO A 102 6.52 8.31 -1.27
C PRO A 102 5.22 9.12 -1.45
N GLY A 103 4.46 8.82 -2.50
CA GLY A 103 3.10 9.34 -2.67
C GLY A 103 3.03 10.85 -2.96
N VAL A 104 3.80 11.32 -3.95
CA VAL A 104 3.70 12.71 -4.43
C VAL A 104 2.25 13.00 -4.88
N PRO A 105 1.56 14.00 -4.31
CA PRO A 105 0.20 14.35 -4.74
C PRO A 105 0.16 14.76 -6.21
N LEU A 106 -0.94 14.46 -6.92
CA LEU A 106 -1.11 14.86 -8.31
C LEU A 106 -0.89 16.34 -8.55
N ALA A 107 -1.47 17.19 -7.70
CA ALA A 107 -1.32 18.63 -7.82
C ALA A 107 0.14 19.10 -7.65
N ALA A 108 0.97 18.34 -6.93
CA ALA A 108 2.40 18.59 -6.78
C ALA A 108 3.17 18.12 -8.02
N ALA A 109 2.87 16.92 -8.52
CA ALA A 109 3.44 16.42 -9.76
C ALA A 109 3.12 17.33 -10.95
N GLU A 110 1.87 17.79 -11.11
CA GLU A 110 1.45 18.77 -12.12
C GLU A 110 2.25 20.07 -12.02
N ALA A 111 2.48 20.57 -10.81
CA ALA A 111 3.24 21.79 -10.60
C ALA A 111 4.72 21.61 -10.98
N LEU A 112 5.29 20.43 -10.70
CA LEU A 112 6.67 20.09 -11.03
C LEU A 112 6.86 19.89 -12.55
N VAL A 113 5.94 19.17 -13.21
CA VAL A 113 5.90 19.03 -14.66
C VAL A 113 5.69 20.40 -15.32
N GLY A 114 4.74 21.21 -14.84
CA GLY A 114 4.55 22.58 -15.36
C GLY A 114 5.79 23.47 -15.21
N ALA A 115 6.68 23.15 -14.27
CA ALA A 115 7.95 23.84 -14.05
C ALA A 115 9.13 23.26 -14.86
N GLY A 116 8.90 22.27 -15.73
CA GLY A 116 9.92 21.73 -16.64
C GLY A 116 10.60 20.44 -16.18
N LEU A 117 10.12 19.78 -15.13
CA LEU A 117 10.74 18.56 -14.60
C LEU A 117 10.60 17.33 -15.52
N GLN A 118 9.64 17.33 -16.45
CA GLN A 118 9.41 16.24 -17.41
C GLN A 118 10.63 15.88 -18.26
N VAL A 119 11.58 16.81 -18.42
CA VAL A 119 12.82 16.56 -19.19
C VAL A 119 13.83 15.71 -18.40
N GLN A 120 13.60 15.51 -17.10
CA GLN A 120 14.60 14.96 -16.17
C GLN A 120 14.15 13.66 -15.50
N VAL A 121 12.83 13.51 -15.28
CA VAL A 121 12.25 12.26 -14.77
C VAL A 121 11.92 11.37 -15.96
N THR A 122 12.77 10.38 -16.22
CA THR A 122 12.55 9.46 -17.34
C THR A 122 11.50 8.42 -16.97
N GLY A 123 10.77 7.90 -17.98
CA GLY A 123 9.85 6.78 -17.76
C GLY A 123 10.54 5.60 -17.07
N GLN A 124 11.80 5.31 -17.40
CA GLN A 124 12.57 4.22 -16.79
C GLN A 124 12.82 4.44 -15.29
N GLN A 125 13.11 5.67 -14.86
CA GLN A 125 13.23 5.99 -13.44
C GLN A 125 11.92 5.73 -12.71
N LEU A 126 10.79 6.07 -13.33
CA LEU A 126 9.46 5.82 -12.76
C LEU A 126 9.13 4.34 -12.65
N VAL A 127 9.46 3.54 -13.67
CA VAL A 127 9.35 2.08 -13.61
C VAL A 127 10.22 1.54 -12.46
N ALA A 128 11.47 1.99 -12.37
CA ALA A 128 12.41 1.51 -11.36
C ALA A 128 11.95 1.78 -9.91
N ALA A 129 11.22 2.86 -9.65
CA ALA A 129 10.63 3.07 -8.33
C ALA A 129 9.16 2.67 -8.18
N ALA A 130 8.47 2.28 -9.27
CA ALA A 130 7.24 1.51 -9.18
C ALA A 130 7.47 0.19 -8.40
N TYR A 131 8.65 -0.44 -8.57
CA TYR A 131 9.09 -1.59 -7.75
C TYR A 131 9.33 -1.28 -6.29
N LYS A 132 9.80 -0.06 -6.01
CA LYS A 132 10.07 0.38 -4.64
C LYS A 132 8.79 0.77 -3.91
N CYS A 133 7.63 0.33 -4.41
CA CYS A 133 6.34 0.49 -3.76
C CYS A 133 5.93 1.98 -3.61
N PHE A 134 6.38 2.84 -4.54
CA PHE A 134 6.01 4.25 -4.56
C PHE A 134 4.86 4.51 -5.53
N ASP A 135 3.79 5.18 -5.07
CA ASP A 135 2.53 5.41 -5.81
C ASP A 135 2.60 6.55 -6.83
N TRP A 136 3.71 6.64 -7.53
CA TRP A 136 4.06 7.83 -8.28
C TRP A 136 3.79 7.69 -9.78
N LEU A 137 3.88 6.50 -10.37
CA LEU A 137 3.90 6.36 -11.83
C LEU A 137 2.61 6.87 -12.46
N GLY A 138 1.45 6.42 -11.96
CA GLY A 138 0.16 6.90 -12.47
C GLY A 138 -0.05 8.39 -12.26
N VAL A 139 0.41 8.91 -11.12
CA VAL A 139 0.38 10.35 -10.82
C VAL A 139 1.23 11.16 -11.80
N TRP A 140 2.44 10.70 -12.10
CA TRP A 140 3.34 11.38 -13.05
C TRP A 140 2.82 11.28 -14.48
N VAL A 141 2.33 10.12 -14.91
CA VAL A 141 1.70 9.96 -16.23
C VAL A 141 0.53 10.94 -16.37
N GLN A 142 -0.31 11.06 -15.33
CA GLN A 142 -1.42 12.00 -15.33
C GLN A 142 -0.95 13.46 -15.34
N ALA A 143 0.08 13.81 -14.57
CA ALA A 143 0.65 15.15 -14.53
C ALA A 143 1.30 15.57 -15.86
N VAL A 144 2.05 14.66 -16.50
CA VAL A 144 2.68 14.87 -17.82
C VAL A 144 1.59 15.07 -18.88
N SER A 145 0.54 14.22 -18.86
CA SER A 145 -0.62 14.37 -19.74
C SER A 145 -1.34 15.71 -19.53
N ALA A 146 -1.59 16.11 -18.28
CA ALA A 146 -2.27 17.37 -17.95
C ALA A 146 -1.48 18.61 -18.38
N ALA A 147 -0.15 18.53 -18.40
CA ALA A 147 0.72 19.60 -18.89
C ALA A 147 0.79 19.70 -20.42
N GLY A 148 0.09 18.83 -21.15
CA GLY A 148 0.11 18.80 -22.61
C GLY A 148 1.43 18.31 -23.21
N VAL A 149 2.27 17.64 -22.42
CA VAL A 149 3.51 17.04 -22.90
C VAL A 149 3.15 15.76 -23.65
N PRO A 150 3.63 15.55 -24.89
CA PRO A 150 3.41 14.31 -25.63
C PRO A 150 3.97 13.12 -24.84
N LEU A 151 3.09 12.26 -24.30
CA LEU A 151 3.52 11.11 -23.51
C LEU A 151 4.39 10.15 -24.32
N GLU A 152 4.18 10.07 -25.64
CA GLU A 152 4.99 9.26 -26.55
C GLU A 152 6.46 9.70 -26.57
N GLU A 153 6.73 11.00 -26.59
CA GLU A 153 8.08 11.55 -26.55
C GLU A 153 8.70 11.32 -25.18
N TRP A 154 7.94 11.51 -24.11
CA TRP A 154 8.41 11.33 -22.74
C TRP A 154 8.70 9.85 -22.40
N ALA A 155 7.90 8.93 -22.95
CA ALA A 155 8.04 7.49 -22.77
C ALA A 155 8.83 6.81 -23.92
N ALA A 156 9.50 7.58 -24.77
CA ALA A 156 10.20 7.06 -25.96
C ALA A 156 11.33 6.07 -25.62
N ASP A 157 11.91 6.19 -24.42
CA ASP A 157 12.98 5.29 -23.95
C ASP A 157 12.43 4.02 -23.26
N LEU A 158 11.12 3.94 -23.02
CA LEU A 158 10.50 2.76 -22.44
C LEU A 158 10.34 1.63 -23.47
N PRO A 159 10.47 0.36 -23.06
CA PRO A 159 9.98 -0.79 -23.83
C PRO A 159 8.53 -0.61 -24.28
N ALA A 160 8.17 -1.18 -25.44
CA ALA A 160 6.89 -0.94 -26.12
C ALA A 160 5.67 -1.23 -25.23
N GLU A 161 5.68 -2.32 -24.48
CA GLU A 161 4.67 -2.73 -23.51
C GLU A 161 4.50 -1.73 -22.37
N LEU A 162 5.60 -1.21 -21.82
CA LEU A 162 5.55 -0.22 -20.74
C LEU A 162 5.10 1.13 -21.28
N ARG A 163 5.56 1.51 -22.48
CA ARG A 163 5.11 2.71 -23.18
C ARG A 163 3.63 2.66 -23.46
N GLN A 164 3.13 1.54 -24.00
CA GLN A 164 1.72 1.35 -24.25
C GLN A 164 0.91 1.48 -22.96
N MET A 165 1.39 0.89 -21.86
CA MET A 165 0.74 1.01 -20.54
C MET A 165 0.78 2.41 -19.96
N CYS A 166 1.81 3.21 -20.23
CA CYS A 166 1.85 4.61 -19.79
C CYS A 166 0.98 5.51 -20.67
N CYS A 167 0.86 5.20 -21.96
CA CYS A 167 0.20 6.03 -22.96
C CYS A 167 -1.19 5.51 -23.39
N TRP A 168 -1.77 4.53 -22.70
CA TRP A 168 -2.97 3.80 -23.15
C TRP A 168 -4.17 4.71 -23.50
N ARG A 169 -4.31 5.84 -22.79
CA ARG A 169 -5.35 6.85 -23.08
C ARG A 169 -5.22 7.50 -24.46
N LEU A 170 -4.00 7.59 -25.01
CA LEU A 170 -3.73 8.14 -26.33
C LEU A 170 -4.01 7.12 -27.45
N TYR A 171 -3.86 5.83 -27.16
CA TYR A 171 -3.96 4.76 -28.16
C TYR A 171 -5.36 4.15 -28.33
N GLY A 172 -6.39 4.68 -27.66
CA GLY A 172 -7.77 4.23 -27.87
C GLY A 172 -8.15 2.93 -27.14
N GLY A 173 -7.49 2.64 -26.01
CA GLY A 173 -7.71 1.43 -25.21
C GLY A 173 -6.93 0.22 -25.72
N LEU A 174 -6.61 -0.71 -24.82
CA LEU A 174 -5.90 -1.93 -25.15
C LEU A 174 -6.87 -3.00 -25.66
N THR A 175 -6.89 -3.24 -26.98
CA THR A 175 -7.61 -4.42 -27.50
C THR A 175 -6.91 -5.70 -27.07
N ARG A 176 -7.66 -6.80 -27.04
CA ARG A 176 -7.12 -8.10 -26.65
C ARG A 176 -5.95 -8.53 -27.54
N GLU A 177 -6.02 -8.27 -28.83
CA GLU A 177 -4.99 -8.61 -29.80
C GLU A 177 -3.71 -7.81 -29.55
N VAL A 178 -3.83 -6.52 -29.20
CA VAL A 178 -2.70 -5.67 -28.83
C VAL A 178 -2.05 -6.18 -27.55
N ILE A 179 -2.85 -6.55 -26.53
CA ILE A 179 -2.33 -7.14 -25.30
C ILE A 179 -1.57 -8.43 -25.61
N ASP A 180 -2.21 -9.37 -26.32
CA ASP A 180 -1.60 -10.66 -26.63
C ASP A 180 -0.29 -10.48 -27.43
N GLN A 181 -0.20 -9.45 -28.29
CA GLN A 181 1.05 -9.10 -29.00
C GLN A 181 2.12 -8.48 -28.08
N LEU A 182 1.74 -7.61 -27.14
CA LEU A 182 2.68 -7.00 -26.19
C LEU A 182 3.25 -8.00 -25.19
N LEU A 183 2.49 -9.06 -24.89
CA LEU A 183 2.89 -10.11 -23.97
C LEU A 183 3.74 -11.21 -24.61
N GLN A 184 3.89 -11.20 -25.94
CA GLN A 184 4.77 -12.14 -26.64
C GLN A 184 6.24 -11.90 -26.28
N ASP A 185 6.95 -12.99 -26.02
CA ASP A 185 8.40 -13.02 -25.78
C ASP A 185 8.88 -12.12 -24.62
N LEU A 186 8.03 -11.89 -23.62
CA LEU A 186 8.44 -11.18 -22.41
C LEU A 186 9.46 -11.99 -21.62
N THR A 187 10.62 -11.38 -21.38
CA THR A 187 11.59 -11.89 -20.41
C THR A 187 11.05 -11.76 -18.98
N PRO A 188 11.48 -12.59 -18.02
CA PRO A 188 11.03 -12.49 -16.63
C PRO A 188 11.17 -11.08 -16.03
N ALA A 189 12.28 -10.39 -16.29
CA ALA A 189 12.49 -9.03 -15.82
C ALA A 189 11.43 -8.05 -16.37
N ARG A 190 11.18 -8.08 -17.68
CA ARG A 190 10.16 -7.24 -18.34
C ARG A 190 8.75 -7.57 -17.88
N THR A 191 8.45 -8.84 -17.60
CA THR A 191 7.15 -9.25 -17.05
C THR A 191 6.92 -8.64 -15.66
N ALA A 192 7.94 -8.66 -14.80
CA ALA A 192 7.85 -8.00 -13.51
C ALA A 192 7.72 -6.47 -13.65
N ASP A 193 8.42 -5.85 -14.60
CA ASP A 193 8.38 -4.40 -14.80
C ASP A 193 6.94 -4.00 -15.20
N LEU A 194 6.36 -4.77 -16.11
CA LEU A 194 5.01 -4.59 -16.59
C LEU A 194 3.98 -4.77 -15.47
N LEU A 195 4.09 -5.82 -14.65
CA LEU A 195 3.19 -5.99 -13.49
C LEU A 195 3.31 -4.83 -12.50
N ALA A 196 4.52 -4.37 -12.20
CA ALA A 196 4.73 -3.26 -11.28
C ALA A 196 4.09 -1.98 -11.80
N VAL A 197 4.24 -1.70 -13.10
CA VAL A 197 3.57 -0.58 -13.78
C VAL A 197 2.05 -0.73 -13.71
N VAL A 198 1.52 -1.89 -14.08
CA VAL A 198 0.08 -2.15 -14.13
C VAL A 198 -0.56 -1.99 -12.74
N PHE A 199 0.05 -2.52 -11.68
CA PHE A 199 -0.42 -2.33 -10.31
C PHE A 199 -0.42 -0.86 -9.88
N ASN A 200 0.64 -0.12 -10.18
CA ASN A 200 0.70 1.31 -9.87
C ASN A 200 -0.38 2.10 -10.61
N MET A 201 -0.61 1.80 -11.89
CA MET A 201 -1.66 2.43 -12.68
C MET A 201 -3.06 2.12 -12.11
N ALA A 202 -3.28 0.87 -11.69
CA ALA A 202 -4.53 0.44 -11.06
C ALA A 202 -4.80 1.12 -9.72
N GLY A 203 -3.76 1.48 -8.97
CA GLY A 203 -3.87 2.21 -7.70
C GLY A 203 -4.14 3.72 -7.84
N CYS A 204 -3.83 4.32 -8.99
CA CYS A 204 -3.87 5.78 -9.17
C CYS A 204 -5.15 6.33 -9.82
N GLY A 205 -6.02 5.48 -10.38
CA GLY A 205 -7.17 5.97 -11.14
C GLY A 205 -8.33 6.46 -10.27
N PRO A 206 -8.99 7.58 -10.62
CA PRO A 206 -10.22 7.97 -9.95
C PRO A 206 -11.30 6.90 -10.14
N PRO A 207 -12.18 6.70 -9.14
CA PRO A 207 -13.26 5.73 -9.22
C PRO A 207 -14.13 6.02 -10.46
N GLY A 208 -14.32 5.01 -11.31
CA GLY A 208 -15.11 5.13 -12.54
C GLY A 208 -14.36 5.63 -13.78
N SER A 209 -13.07 6.01 -13.67
CA SER A 209 -12.24 6.11 -14.88
C SER A 209 -11.98 4.71 -15.42
N HIS A 210 -12.09 4.54 -16.74
CA HIS A 210 -11.89 3.27 -17.45
C HIS A 210 -10.47 2.71 -17.29
N LEU A 211 -10.08 2.30 -16.09
CA LEU A 211 -8.92 1.44 -15.82
C LEU A 211 -9.14 0.00 -16.32
N SER A 212 -10.07 -0.19 -17.28
CA SER A 212 -10.41 -1.47 -17.92
C SER A 212 -9.17 -2.22 -18.41
N ASP A 213 -8.14 -1.48 -18.78
CA ASP A 213 -6.97 -2.04 -19.46
C ASP A 213 -6.02 -2.72 -18.47
N ALA A 214 -5.87 -2.19 -17.26
CA ALA A 214 -5.13 -2.87 -16.19
C ALA A 214 -5.87 -4.14 -15.73
N GLU A 215 -7.19 -4.05 -15.63
CA GLU A 215 -8.08 -5.17 -15.26
C GLU A 215 -8.01 -6.31 -16.29
N VAL A 216 -7.93 -5.99 -17.58
CA VAL A 216 -7.79 -6.99 -18.64
C VAL A 216 -6.35 -7.53 -18.70
N MET A 217 -5.34 -6.70 -18.45
CA MET A 217 -3.94 -7.10 -18.57
C MET A 217 -3.46 -8.00 -17.43
N ILE A 218 -3.84 -7.72 -16.18
CA ILE A 218 -3.33 -8.50 -15.02
C ILE A 218 -3.59 -10.00 -15.19
N PRO A 219 -4.82 -10.49 -15.44
CA PRO A 219 -5.07 -11.92 -15.59
C PRO A 219 -4.31 -12.54 -16.77
N ARG A 220 -4.07 -11.78 -17.84
CA ARG A 220 -3.36 -12.23 -19.05
C ARG A 220 -1.88 -12.50 -18.78
N LEU A 221 -1.26 -11.77 -17.85
CA LEU A 221 0.13 -11.97 -17.44
C LEU A 221 0.36 -13.34 -16.77
N PHE A 222 -0.71 -13.98 -16.27
CA PHE A 222 -0.67 -15.33 -15.69
C PHE A 222 -1.10 -16.43 -16.65
N LEU A 223 -1.42 -16.10 -17.91
CA LEU A 223 -1.75 -17.08 -18.96
C LEU A 223 -0.54 -17.38 -19.85
N PRO A 224 -0.48 -18.54 -20.51
CA PRO A 224 0.52 -18.82 -21.53
C PRO A 224 0.46 -17.79 -22.67
N PRO A 225 1.61 -17.34 -23.22
CA PRO A 225 2.97 -17.80 -22.90
C PRO A 225 3.63 -17.10 -21.69
N THR A 226 3.05 -16.01 -21.19
CA THR A 226 3.65 -15.17 -20.13
C THR A 226 3.84 -15.90 -18.81
N SER A 227 3.00 -16.90 -18.52
CA SER A 227 3.11 -17.77 -17.34
C SER A 227 4.50 -18.40 -17.19
N ASP A 228 5.17 -18.72 -18.29
CA ASP A 228 6.50 -19.34 -18.26
C ASP A 228 7.58 -18.33 -17.81
N ALA A 229 7.45 -17.07 -18.23
CA ALA A 229 8.30 -15.98 -17.76
C ALA A 229 8.01 -15.64 -16.28
N MET A 230 6.74 -15.68 -15.87
CA MET A 230 6.31 -15.50 -14.49
C MET A 230 6.90 -16.56 -13.55
N ALA A 231 6.90 -17.82 -13.97
CA ALA A 231 7.47 -18.92 -13.19
C ALA A 231 8.99 -18.77 -12.95
N GLN A 232 9.67 -17.99 -13.79
CA GLN A 232 11.11 -17.73 -13.73
C GLN A 232 11.48 -16.43 -12.99
N LEU A 233 10.50 -15.74 -12.39
CA LEU A 233 10.77 -14.52 -11.63
C LEU A 233 11.71 -14.79 -10.44
N PRO A 234 12.66 -13.90 -10.15
CA PRO A 234 13.47 -14.01 -8.94
C PRO A 234 12.63 -13.70 -7.69
N ALA A 235 13.00 -14.30 -6.55
CA ALA A 235 12.29 -14.12 -5.27
C ALA A 235 12.14 -12.64 -4.88
N ALA A 236 13.18 -11.82 -5.09
CA ALA A 236 13.14 -10.39 -4.82
C ALA A 236 12.08 -9.63 -5.66
N ALA A 237 11.83 -10.07 -6.90
CA ALA A 237 10.78 -9.46 -7.72
C ALA A 237 9.39 -9.87 -7.24
N VAL A 238 9.19 -11.16 -6.90
CA VAL A 238 7.93 -11.64 -6.34
C VAL A 238 7.63 -10.93 -5.00
N GLU A 239 8.64 -10.74 -4.15
CA GLU A 239 8.53 -9.97 -2.91
C GLU A 239 8.03 -8.55 -3.15
N ALA A 240 8.68 -7.83 -4.07
CA ALA A 240 8.32 -6.46 -4.41
C ALA A 240 6.90 -6.36 -4.99
N LEU A 241 6.53 -7.30 -5.87
CA LEU A 241 5.19 -7.36 -6.47
C LEU A 241 4.11 -7.68 -5.43
N LEU A 242 4.36 -8.59 -4.49
CA LEU A 242 3.43 -8.89 -3.40
C LEU A 242 3.23 -7.67 -2.49
N ARG A 243 4.32 -6.99 -2.08
CA ARG A 243 4.23 -5.74 -1.30
C ARG A 243 3.41 -4.68 -2.03
N LEU A 244 3.70 -4.47 -3.30
CA LEU A 244 2.99 -3.51 -4.13
C LEU A 244 1.50 -3.86 -4.25
N ALA A 245 1.15 -5.12 -4.51
CA ALA A 245 -0.24 -5.55 -4.64
C ALA A 245 -1.03 -5.38 -3.34
N VAL A 246 -0.43 -5.70 -2.18
CA VAL A 246 -1.03 -5.47 -0.85
C VAL A 246 -1.26 -3.99 -0.59
N GLN A 247 -0.29 -3.14 -0.95
CA GLN A 247 -0.40 -1.69 -0.80
C GLN A 247 -1.49 -1.10 -1.69
N VAL A 248 -1.56 -1.53 -2.95
CA VAL A 248 -2.60 -1.09 -3.89
C VAL A 248 -3.99 -1.49 -3.38
N GLN A 249 -4.15 -2.70 -2.83
CA GLN A 249 -5.42 -3.15 -2.26
C GLN A 249 -5.92 -2.23 -1.14
N GLY A 250 -5.02 -1.75 -0.28
CA GLY A 250 -5.39 -0.87 0.83
C GLY A 250 -5.81 0.53 0.42
N ARG A 251 -5.62 0.91 -0.85
CA ARG A 251 -5.74 2.29 -1.33
C ARG A 251 -6.70 2.45 -2.49
N THR A 252 -6.83 1.43 -3.32
CA THR A 252 -7.68 1.51 -4.49
C THR A 252 -9.14 1.65 -4.09
N THR A 253 -9.81 2.64 -4.69
CA THR A 253 -11.26 2.81 -4.59
C THR A 253 -11.99 2.14 -5.75
N ASN A 254 -11.25 1.50 -6.68
CA ASN A 254 -11.84 0.78 -7.80
C ASN A 254 -12.33 -0.59 -7.30
N SER A 255 -13.66 -0.78 -7.24
CA SER A 255 -14.28 -2.01 -6.78
C SER A 255 -13.84 -3.24 -7.58
N ILE A 256 -13.62 -3.09 -8.89
CA ILE A 256 -13.18 -4.19 -9.74
C ILE A 256 -11.78 -4.63 -9.32
N MET A 257 -10.84 -3.69 -9.15
CA MET A 257 -9.49 -4.00 -8.67
C MET A 257 -9.50 -4.62 -7.26
N VAL A 258 -10.39 -4.16 -6.38
CA VAL A 258 -10.57 -4.73 -5.02
C VAL A 258 -10.91 -6.23 -5.09
N ASP A 259 -11.66 -6.66 -6.11
CA ASP A 259 -12.06 -8.05 -6.32
C ASP A 259 -10.98 -8.89 -7.04
N TYR A 260 -10.23 -8.28 -7.98
CA TYR A 260 -9.19 -8.99 -8.75
C TYR A 260 -7.85 -9.12 -8.03
N LEU A 261 -7.41 -8.12 -7.25
CA LEU A 261 -6.11 -8.14 -6.59
C LEU A 261 -5.89 -9.35 -5.68
N PRO A 262 -6.88 -9.84 -4.89
CA PRO A 262 -6.72 -11.06 -4.13
C PRO A 262 -6.40 -12.29 -5.00
N ILE A 263 -7.00 -12.39 -6.19
CA ILE A 263 -6.71 -13.47 -7.14
C ILE A 263 -5.27 -13.36 -7.62
N THR A 264 -4.84 -12.14 -8.00
CA THR A 264 -3.47 -11.90 -8.46
C THR A 264 -2.44 -12.21 -7.38
N ILE A 265 -2.71 -11.85 -6.12
CA ILE A 265 -1.83 -12.15 -4.99
C ILE A 265 -1.76 -13.66 -4.75
N SER A 266 -2.87 -14.38 -4.89
CA SER A 266 -2.86 -15.85 -4.86
C SER A 266 -1.97 -16.43 -5.95
N GLN A 267 -2.09 -15.94 -7.18
CA GLN A 267 -1.26 -16.41 -8.29
C GLN A 267 0.22 -16.07 -8.10
N LEU A 268 0.55 -14.89 -7.56
CA LEU A 268 1.93 -14.54 -7.19
C LEU A 268 2.46 -15.42 -6.06
N ALA A 269 1.62 -15.79 -5.09
CA ALA A 269 1.97 -16.69 -4.00
C ALA A 269 2.21 -18.12 -4.51
N GLU A 270 1.56 -18.55 -5.58
CA GLU A 270 1.77 -19.87 -6.19
C GLU A 270 3.06 -19.98 -7.01
N LEU A 271 3.77 -18.87 -7.27
CA LEU A 271 5.01 -18.91 -8.02
C LEU A 271 6.12 -19.65 -7.25
N PRO A 272 6.99 -20.42 -7.94
CA PRO A 272 8.08 -21.15 -7.28
C PRO A 272 9.00 -20.27 -6.42
N ALA A 273 9.22 -19.02 -6.84
CA ALA A 273 10.06 -18.07 -6.12
C ALA A 273 9.40 -17.52 -4.85
N ALA A 274 8.07 -17.58 -4.71
CA ALA A 274 7.37 -17.19 -3.49
C ALA A 274 7.73 -18.09 -2.30
N ALA A 275 8.00 -19.38 -2.56
CA ALA A 275 8.46 -20.31 -1.54
C ALA A 275 9.85 -19.93 -0.97
N GLN A 276 10.64 -19.13 -1.69
CA GLN A 276 11.98 -18.71 -1.27
C GLN A 276 11.98 -17.41 -0.44
N LEU A 277 10.81 -16.76 -0.28
CA LEU A 277 10.71 -15.50 0.45
C LEU A 277 11.09 -15.67 1.93
N PRO A 278 11.71 -14.67 2.59
CA PRO A 278 11.99 -14.75 4.01
C PRO A 278 10.69 -14.82 4.84
N THR A 279 10.67 -15.67 5.87
CA THR A 279 9.50 -15.81 6.76
C THR A 279 9.08 -14.47 7.39
N ALA A 280 10.05 -13.63 7.77
CA ALA A 280 9.77 -12.30 8.34
C ALA A 280 8.98 -11.40 7.37
N VAL A 281 9.28 -11.46 6.07
CA VAL A 281 8.56 -10.69 5.04
C VAL A 281 7.13 -11.20 4.88
N LEU A 282 6.92 -12.51 4.88
CA LEU A 282 5.59 -13.09 4.78
C LEU A 282 4.73 -12.76 6.01
N VAL A 283 5.32 -12.69 7.21
CA VAL A 283 4.64 -12.24 8.44
C VAL A 283 4.25 -10.76 8.33
N GLU A 284 5.17 -9.90 7.89
CA GLU A 284 4.90 -8.46 7.64
C GLU A 284 3.74 -8.28 6.65
N LEU A 285 3.80 -8.94 5.49
CA LEU A 285 2.76 -8.89 4.46
C LEU A 285 1.41 -9.40 4.99
N THR A 286 1.42 -10.50 5.75
CA THR A 286 0.20 -11.06 6.36
C THR A 286 -0.41 -10.08 7.35
N GLN A 287 0.42 -9.44 8.16
CA GLN A 287 -0.02 -8.43 9.12
C GLN A 287 -0.70 -7.26 8.40
N TRP A 288 -0.08 -6.75 7.34
CA TRP A 288 -0.66 -5.69 6.51
C TRP A 288 -1.98 -6.14 5.90
N ALA A 289 -2.03 -7.32 5.28
CA ALA A 289 -3.22 -7.87 4.64
C ALA A 289 -4.43 -7.96 5.59
N VAL A 290 -4.22 -8.43 6.82
CA VAL A 290 -5.27 -8.55 7.84
C VAL A 290 -5.79 -7.19 8.30
N GLN A 291 -4.90 -6.19 8.35
CA GLN A 291 -5.24 -4.82 8.76
C GLN A 291 -5.98 -4.03 7.68
N LEU A 292 -5.98 -4.49 6.42
CA LEU A 292 -6.75 -3.85 5.35
C LEU A 292 -8.25 -3.84 5.67
N THR A 293 -8.94 -2.83 5.16
CA THR A 293 -10.41 -2.74 5.18
C THR A 293 -11.00 -3.27 3.88
N GLY A 294 -12.17 -3.90 3.93
CA GLY A 294 -12.90 -4.34 2.74
C GLY A 294 -13.06 -5.87 2.60
N PRO A 295 -13.87 -6.33 1.63
CA PRO A 295 -14.24 -7.74 1.46
C PRO A 295 -13.06 -8.63 1.02
N GLY A 296 -12.13 -8.10 0.21
CA GLY A 296 -11.00 -8.88 -0.33
C GLY A 296 -9.88 -9.22 0.67
N ARG A 297 -9.86 -8.62 1.87
CA ARG A 297 -8.76 -8.78 2.84
C ARG A 297 -8.55 -10.22 3.31
N LEU A 298 -9.63 -11.00 3.42
CA LEU A 298 -9.57 -12.38 3.90
C LEU A 298 -8.89 -13.28 2.87
N LEU A 299 -9.23 -13.12 1.59
CA LEU A 299 -8.60 -13.86 0.50
C LEU A 299 -7.11 -13.53 0.43
N LEU A 300 -6.77 -12.24 0.52
CA LEU A 300 -5.40 -11.76 0.49
C LEU A 300 -4.54 -12.34 1.63
N ALA A 301 -5.03 -12.22 2.88
CA ALA A 301 -4.33 -12.77 4.04
C ALA A 301 -4.17 -14.30 3.95
N THR A 302 -5.12 -14.99 3.30
CA THR A 302 -5.08 -16.45 3.16
C THR A 302 -3.93 -16.91 2.28
N SER A 303 -3.76 -16.31 1.09
CA SER A 303 -2.67 -16.70 0.19
C SER A 303 -1.31 -16.50 0.85
N LEU A 304 -1.15 -15.46 1.66
CA LEU A 304 0.08 -15.21 2.42
C LEU A 304 0.27 -16.18 3.60
N LEU A 305 -0.81 -16.51 4.32
CA LEU A 305 -0.79 -17.51 5.39
C LEU A 305 -0.48 -18.91 4.86
N GLN A 306 -0.91 -19.24 3.64
CA GLN A 306 -0.55 -20.50 2.98
C GLN A 306 0.95 -20.59 2.71
N LEU A 307 1.62 -19.48 2.36
CA LEU A 307 3.09 -19.46 2.21
C LEU A 307 3.84 -19.63 3.53
N LEU A 308 3.24 -19.20 4.63
CA LEU A 308 3.76 -19.42 5.97
C LEU A 308 3.52 -20.85 6.46
N ALA A 309 2.51 -21.54 5.93
CA ALA A 309 2.19 -22.89 6.34
C ALA A 309 3.36 -23.84 6.04
N GLY A 310 3.74 -24.63 7.04
CA GLY A 310 4.91 -25.51 6.96
C GLY A 310 6.25 -24.84 7.30
N ARG A 311 6.26 -23.54 7.66
CA ARG A 311 7.44 -22.86 8.21
C ARG A 311 7.40 -22.86 9.74
N GLU A 312 8.58 -22.90 10.34
CA GLU A 312 8.75 -22.60 11.76
C GLU A 312 8.79 -21.08 11.96
N LEU A 313 8.01 -20.59 12.91
CA LEU A 313 7.95 -19.17 13.26
C LEU A 313 8.76 -18.90 14.53
N THR A 314 9.44 -17.75 14.58
CA THR A 314 10.06 -17.30 15.83
C THR A 314 9.00 -16.83 16.83
N ALA A 315 9.37 -16.72 18.10
CA ALA A 315 8.45 -16.26 19.14
C ALA A 315 7.94 -14.83 18.86
N GLU A 316 8.77 -13.96 18.29
CA GLU A 316 8.42 -12.58 17.92
C GLU A 316 7.45 -12.55 16.71
N GLN A 317 7.65 -13.45 15.75
CA GLN A 317 6.76 -13.59 14.59
C GLN A 317 5.39 -14.13 15.01
N LEU A 318 5.37 -15.12 15.91
CA LEU A 318 4.14 -15.63 16.51
C LEU A 318 3.42 -14.55 17.29
N GLU A 319 4.13 -13.79 18.11
CA GLU A 319 3.58 -12.66 18.85
C GLU A 319 2.96 -11.62 17.90
N THR A 320 3.64 -11.29 16.80
CA THR A 320 3.13 -10.36 15.78
C THR A 320 1.82 -10.85 15.17
N LEU A 321 1.74 -12.12 14.75
CA LEU A 321 0.52 -12.69 14.17
C LEU A 321 -0.61 -12.84 15.21
N LEU A 322 -0.29 -13.30 16.42
CA LEU A 322 -1.28 -13.45 17.49
C LEU A 322 -1.81 -12.09 17.98
N SER A 323 -0.99 -11.04 17.95
CA SER A 323 -1.43 -9.69 18.32
C SER A 323 -2.59 -9.17 17.44
N LEU A 324 -2.74 -9.70 16.22
CA LEU A 324 -3.84 -9.34 15.33
C LEU A 324 -5.21 -9.75 15.88
N LEU A 325 -5.27 -10.74 16.79
CA LEU A 325 -6.49 -11.12 17.51
C LEU A 325 -6.94 -10.08 18.54
N GLN A 326 -6.01 -9.25 19.03
CA GLN A 326 -6.27 -8.17 19.99
C GLN A 326 -6.32 -6.79 19.32
N GLY A 327 -6.19 -6.73 17.99
CA GLY A 327 -5.86 -5.51 17.25
C GLY A 327 -6.65 -4.25 17.65
N PRO A 328 -6.07 -3.06 17.48
CA PRO A 328 -6.60 -1.79 18.00
C PRO A 328 -7.99 -1.43 17.46
N ALA A 329 -8.38 -2.04 16.33
CA ALA A 329 -9.73 -1.95 15.78
C ALA A 329 -10.44 -3.30 15.93
N ALA A 330 -11.57 -3.31 16.65
CA ALA A 330 -12.41 -4.50 16.84
C ALA A 330 -12.78 -5.21 15.52
N ALA A 331 -12.93 -4.44 14.43
CA ALA A 331 -13.21 -4.97 13.09
C ALA A 331 -12.02 -5.71 12.45
N ALA A 332 -10.78 -5.34 12.77
CA ALA A 332 -9.58 -6.06 12.33
C ALA A 332 -9.38 -7.33 13.16
N ALA A 333 -9.57 -7.24 14.48
CA ALA A 333 -9.55 -8.39 15.39
C ALA A 333 -10.60 -9.46 15.01
N ALA A 334 -11.84 -9.04 14.73
CA ALA A 334 -12.89 -9.95 14.27
C ALA A 334 -12.57 -10.59 12.92
N ALA A 335 -11.93 -9.85 12.01
CA ALA A 335 -11.50 -10.36 10.71
C ALA A 335 -10.38 -11.38 10.84
N ALA A 336 -9.37 -11.08 11.64
CA ALA A 336 -8.27 -11.98 11.96
C ALA A 336 -8.82 -13.26 12.59
N SER A 337 -9.69 -13.13 13.59
CA SER A 337 -10.35 -14.27 14.24
C SER A 337 -11.14 -15.13 13.25
N LYS A 338 -11.95 -14.51 12.38
CA LYS A 338 -12.69 -15.22 11.33
C LYS A 338 -11.74 -15.92 10.36
N ALA A 339 -10.73 -15.22 9.85
CA ALA A 339 -9.72 -15.79 8.96
C ALA A 339 -9.06 -17.02 9.60
N TYR A 340 -8.60 -16.87 10.84
CA TYR A 340 -7.85 -17.91 11.50
C TYR A 340 -8.67 -19.18 11.78
N GLN A 341 -9.99 -19.03 11.90
CA GLN A 341 -10.95 -20.13 12.08
C GLN A 341 -11.43 -20.76 10.78
N SER A 342 -11.73 -19.96 9.76
CA SER A 342 -12.33 -20.46 8.52
C SER A 342 -11.31 -21.15 7.62
N TRP A 343 -10.06 -20.68 7.65
CA TRP A 343 -9.06 -21.16 6.72
C TRP A 343 -8.35 -22.40 7.22
N ARG A 344 -7.90 -23.19 6.26
CA ARG A 344 -7.16 -24.43 6.48
C ARG A 344 -5.78 -24.31 5.85
N VAL A 345 -4.76 -24.59 6.65
CA VAL A 345 -3.41 -24.82 6.12
C VAL A 345 -3.39 -26.15 5.34
N PRO A 346 -2.37 -26.44 4.50
CA PRO A 346 -2.37 -27.62 3.63
C PRO A 346 -2.57 -28.97 4.33
N ASP A 347 -2.30 -29.07 5.64
CA ASP A 347 -2.53 -30.26 6.46
C ASP A 347 -3.96 -30.39 7.00
N GLY A 348 -4.87 -29.47 6.65
CA GLY A 348 -6.27 -29.48 7.07
C GLY A 348 -6.53 -28.93 8.47
N ARG A 349 -5.53 -28.38 9.18
CA ARG A 349 -5.73 -27.66 10.45
C ARG A 349 -6.19 -26.23 10.21
N SER A 350 -6.91 -25.65 11.17
CA SER A 350 -7.17 -24.21 11.15
C SER A 350 -5.86 -23.43 11.28
N VAL A 351 -5.79 -22.21 10.74
CA VAL A 351 -4.61 -21.35 10.91
C VAL A 351 -4.35 -21.10 12.40
N MET A 352 -5.39 -20.93 13.20
CA MET A 352 -5.25 -20.76 14.66
C MET A 352 -4.62 -22.00 15.32
N ALA A 353 -5.07 -23.20 14.97
CA ALA A 353 -4.51 -24.44 15.49
C ALA A 353 -3.07 -24.66 15.00
N TRP A 354 -2.76 -24.28 13.77
CA TRP A 354 -1.39 -24.29 13.27
C TRP A 354 -0.49 -23.34 14.06
N LEU A 355 -0.88 -22.07 14.24
CA LEU A 355 -0.15 -21.09 15.05
C LEU A 355 0.05 -21.58 16.48
N ALA A 356 -0.99 -22.13 17.11
CA ALA A 356 -0.93 -22.68 18.46
C ALA A 356 0.01 -23.88 18.59
N SER A 357 0.25 -24.62 17.50
CA SER A 357 1.18 -25.75 17.49
C SER A 357 2.66 -25.35 17.33
N GLN A 358 2.95 -24.07 17.09
CA GLN A 358 4.32 -23.61 16.87
C GLN A 358 5.12 -23.54 18.18
N PRO A 359 6.44 -23.85 18.14
CA PRO A 359 7.31 -23.68 19.29
C PRO A 359 7.28 -22.24 19.82
N GLY A 360 7.01 -22.06 21.11
CA GLY A 360 6.93 -20.74 21.75
C GLY A 360 5.60 -20.01 21.59
N ALA A 361 4.60 -20.59 20.92
CA ALA A 361 3.28 -19.97 20.76
C ALA A 361 2.58 -19.67 22.10
N ALA A 362 2.62 -20.62 23.05
CA ALA A 362 2.07 -20.41 24.39
C ALA A 362 2.76 -19.25 25.14
N ALA A 363 4.08 -19.12 25.01
CA ALA A 363 4.84 -18.03 25.63
C ALA A 363 4.52 -16.67 24.97
N ALA A 364 4.40 -16.63 23.64
CA ALA A 364 3.97 -15.44 22.91
C ALA A 364 2.55 -15.02 23.31
N ALA A 365 1.61 -15.97 23.38
CA ALA A 365 0.24 -15.72 23.84
C ALA A 365 0.20 -15.18 25.28
N ALA A 366 1.00 -15.74 26.19
CA ALA A 366 1.11 -15.27 27.56
C ALA A 366 1.67 -13.83 27.65
N ARG A 367 2.66 -13.47 26.83
CA ARG A 367 3.20 -12.09 26.79
C ARG A 367 2.18 -11.07 26.30
N LEU A 368 1.34 -11.47 25.36
CA LEU A 368 0.21 -10.64 24.88
C LEU A 368 -0.95 -10.59 25.88
N GLY A 369 -0.94 -11.41 26.93
CA GLY A 369 -2.08 -11.55 27.84
C GLY A 369 -3.31 -12.14 27.16
N LEU A 370 -3.13 -12.95 26.11
CA LEU A 370 -4.23 -13.67 25.46
C LEU A 370 -4.82 -14.71 26.42
N THR A 371 -6.13 -14.88 26.34
CA THR A 371 -6.90 -15.86 27.11
C THR A 371 -7.60 -16.84 26.17
N ALA A 372 -8.14 -17.93 26.74
CA ALA A 372 -8.96 -18.87 25.97
C ALA A 372 -10.20 -18.21 25.34
N ALA A 373 -10.69 -17.09 25.89
CA ALA A 373 -11.83 -16.37 25.33
C ALA A 373 -11.49 -15.63 24.01
N ASP A 374 -10.21 -15.25 23.84
CA ASP A 374 -9.72 -14.60 22.63
C ASP A 374 -9.52 -15.60 21.48
N VAL A 375 -9.37 -16.89 21.82
CA VAL A 375 -9.11 -17.99 20.90
C VAL A 375 -10.36 -18.87 20.76
N ARG A 376 -11.22 -18.57 19.78
CA ARG A 376 -12.49 -19.33 19.61
C ARG A 376 -12.29 -20.78 19.17
N ASP A 377 -11.15 -21.12 18.59
CA ASP A 377 -10.82 -22.50 18.24
C ASP A 377 -10.40 -23.26 19.51
N ARG A 378 -11.24 -24.20 19.96
CA ARG A 378 -11.03 -24.96 21.20
C ARG A 378 -9.74 -25.79 21.19
N ALA A 379 -9.37 -26.36 20.05
CA ALA A 379 -8.15 -27.16 19.94
C ALA A 379 -6.92 -26.25 20.05
N ALA A 380 -6.96 -25.09 19.40
CA ALA A 380 -5.89 -24.09 19.53
C ALA A 380 -5.80 -23.53 20.96
N ALA A 381 -6.93 -23.25 21.61
CA ALA A 381 -6.97 -22.79 23.00
C ALA A 381 -6.36 -23.82 23.96
N ALA A 382 -6.65 -25.11 23.77
CA ALA A 382 -6.06 -26.19 24.54
C ALA A 382 -4.53 -26.26 24.36
N LEU A 383 -4.03 -26.08 23.13
CA LEU A 383 -2.58 -26.06 22.85
C LEU A 383 -1.87 -24.85 23.48
N LEU A 384 -2.51 -23.67 23.48
CA LEU A 384 -1.92 -22.44 24.02
C LEU A 384 -1.95 -22.39 25.55
N PHE A 385 -3.01 -22.91 26.19
CA PHE A 385 -3.28 -22.68 27.62
C PHE A 385 -3.40 -23.96 28.47
N GLY A 386 -3.49 -25.14 27.87
CA GLY A 386 -3.79 -26.41 28.57
C GLY A 386 -2.79 -26.78 29.66
N GLY A 387 -1.49 -26.48 29.46
CA GLY A 387 -0.47 -26.72 30.48
C GLY A 387 -0.59 -25.84 31.74
N GLN A 388 -1.28 -24.71 31.67
CA GLN A 388 -1.48 -23.82 32.83
C GLN A 388 -2.63 -24.26 33.73
N GLN A 389 -3.65 -24.94 33.18
CA GLN A 389 -4.78 -25.44 33.97
C GLN A 389 -4.40 -26.62 34.86
N GLU A 390 -3.51 -27.50 34.40
CA GLU A 390 -3.01 -28.62 35.23
C GLU A 390 -2.09 -28.12 36.36
N ALA A 391 -1.28 -27.08 36.12
CA ALA A 391 -0.43 -26.47 37.16
C ALA A 391 -1.24 -25.71 38.23
N ALA A 392 -2.33 -25.03 37.84
CA ALA A 392 -3.23 -24.36 38.78
C ALA A 392 -4.06 -25.36 39.61
N ALA A 393 -4.52 -26.45 39.00
CA ALA A 393 -5.25 -27.51 39.70
C ALA A 393 -4.35 -28.31 40.67
N GLY A 394 -3.07 -28.50 40.33
CA GLY A 394 -2.08 -29.17 41.19
C GLY A 394 -1.71 -28.40 42.47
N THR A 395 -2.04 -27.11 42.56
CA THR A 395 -1.73 -26.28 43.75
C THR A 395 -2.92 -26.15 44.70
N ALA A 396 -4.14 -26.55 44.29
CA ALA A 396 -5.36 -26.47 45.10
C ALA A 396 -5.91 -27.84 45.56
N GLY A 397 -5.31 -28.95 45.13
CA GLY A 397 -5.81 -30.32 45.36
C GLY A 397 -5.31 -30.99 46.65
N GLY A 398 -5.50 -30.35 47.80
CA GLY A 398 -5.42 -31.00 49.11
C GLY A 398 -6.81 -31.47 49.57
N SER A 399 -7.04 -32.78 49.49
CA SER A 399 -8.13 -33.52 50.17
C SER A 399 -9.58 -33.27 49.72
N ALA A 400 -10.11 -34.17 48.87
CA ALA A 400 -11.46 -34.70 49.05
C ALA A 400 -11.61 -36.05 48.34
N SER A 401 -12.01 -37.05 49.14
CA SER A 401 -12.17 -38.46 48.80
C SER A 401 -13.47 -38.77 48.06
N SER A 402 -13.35 -39.61 47.03
CA SER A 402 -14.25 -40.71 46.61
C SER A 402 -15.74 -40.64 46.98
N GLY A 403 -16.58 -40.56 45.94
CA GLY A 403 -17.99 -40.95 45.97
C GLY A 403 -18.41 -41.49 44.60
N SER A 404 -18.38 -42.82 44.46
CA SER A 404 -18.87 -43.55 43.28
C SER A 404 -20.40 -43.55 43.27
N GLY A 405 -20.99 -43.12 42.16
CA GLY A 405 -22.43 -43.17 41.92
C GLY A 405 -22.72 -43.40 40.44
N SER A 406 -22.94 -44.66 40.08
CA SER A 406 -23.43 -45.11 38.78
C SER A 406 -24.92 -44.82 38.62
N SER A 407 -25.34 -44.21 37.51
CA SER A 407 -26.71 -44.31 36.98
C SER A 407 -26.74 -43.89 35.51
N ASP A 408 -26.86 -44.88 34.62
CA ASP A 408 -27.60 -44.79 33.34
C ASP A 408 -29.04 -44.34 33.62
N PRO A 409 -29.73 -43.60 32.72
CA PRO A 409 -30.46 -44.28 31.64
C PRO A 409 -30.70 -43.49 30.33
N SER A 410 -30.97 -44.27 29.26
CA SER A 410 -32.04 -44.14 28.25
C SER A 410 -32.25 -42.78 27.54
N ASP A 411 -32.05 -42.70 26.23
CA ASP A 411 -33.00 -43.10 25.16
C ASP A 411 -34.21 -42.15 25.05
N SER A 412 -34.14 -41.24 24.06
CA SER A 412 -35.30 -40.70 23.35
C SER A 412 -34.81 -39.93 22.11
N SER A 413 -34.90 -40.60 20.97
CA SER A 413 -35.06 -40.02 19.65
C SER A 413 -36.27 -39.07 19.61
N ASP A 414 -36.11 -37.89 19.03
CA ASP A 414 -37.24 -37.12 18.50
C ASP A 414 -36.84 -36.42 17.21
N ASP A 415 -37.59 -36.77 16.17
CA ASP A 415 -37.60 -36.20 14.84
C ASP A 415 -38.09 -34.75 14.86
N SER A 416 -37.47 -33.90 14.06
CA SER A 416 -38.09 -32.63 13.65
C SER A 416 -37.64 -32.29 12.23
N ASP A 417 -38.40 -32.85 11.30
CA ASP A 417 -38.60 -32.34 9.95
C ASP A 417 -39.03 -30.88 10.01
N SER A 418 -38.38 -30.03 9.23
CA SER A 418 -38.84 -28.65 8.98
C SER A 418 -38.55 -28.30 7.53
N SER A 419 -39.41 -28.82 6.66
CA SER A 419 -39.66 -28.31 5.32
C SER A 419 -40.59 -27.09 5.40
N SER A 420 -40.09 -25.93 5.00
CA SER A 420 -40.88 -24.77 4.56
C SER A 420 -40.04 -24.10 3.46
N ASP A 421 -40.42 -24.24 2.20
CA ASP A 421 -41.44 -23.49 1.45
C ASP A 421 -41.01 -22.06 1.08
N ASP A 422 -41.39 -21.72 -0.16
CA ASP A 422 -41.46 -20.40 -0.79
C ASP A 422 -40.15 -19.80 -1.38
N SER A 423 -39.83 -20.25 -2.59
CA SER A 423 -39.12 -19.41 -3.58
C SER A 423 -40.12 -18.83 -4.57
N GLU A 424 -40.52 -17.58 -4.32
CA GLU A 424 -41.26 -16.73 -5.25
C GLU A 424 -40.44 -16.48 -6.52
N SER A 425 -40.91 -17.01 -7.64
CA SER A 425 -40.46 -16.65 -8.99
C SER A 425 -40.99 -15.26 -9.35
N SER A 426 -40.18 -14.22 -9.15
CA SER A 426 -40.46 -12.90 -9.72
C SER A 426 -39.98 -12.83 -11.16
N ASP A 427 -40.90 -13.15 -12.07
CA ASP A 427 -40.85 -12.80 -13.48
C ASP A 427 -40.91 -11.28 -13.63
N ARG A 428 -39.80 -10.66 -14.05
CA ARG A 428 -39.75 -9.24 -14.41
C ARG A 428 -39.52 -9.10 -15.91
N SER A 429 -40.63 -9.09 -16.64
CA SER A 429 -40.72 -8.58 -18.00
C SER A 429 -40.40 -7.07 -18.00
N LEU A 430 -39.35 -6.67 -18.71
CA LEU A 430 -39.08 -5.27 -19.05
C LEU A 430 -39.84 -4.91 -20.34
N PRO A 431 -40.49 -3.74 -20.41
CA PRO A 431 -41.13 -3.29 -21.64
C PRO A 431 -40.10 -2.69 -22.61
N GLU A 432 -40.16 -3.16 -23.86
CA GLU A 432 -39.63 -2.45 -25.01
C GLU A 432 -40.31 -1.08 -25.12
N THR A 433 -39.51 -0.01 -25.13
CA THR A 433 -39.93 1.29 -25.67
C THR A 433 -39.12 1.56 -26.92
N SER A 434 -39.80 1.39 -28.05
CA SER A 434 -39.45 1.94 -29.35
C SER A 434 -39.72 3.45 -29.36
N ASP A 435 -39.00 4.10 -30.29
CA ASP A 435 -39.25 5.40 -30.94
C ASP A 435 -38.54 6.65 -30.40
N GLY A 436 -37.64 7.14 -31.28
CA GLY A 436 -36.86 8.37 -31.20
C GLY A 436 -35.69 8.33 -32.17
#